data_AF-A0A0W8DDB0-F1
#
_entry.id   AF-A0A0W8DDB0-F1
#
_cell.length_a   1.000
_cell.length_b   1.000
_cell.length_c   1.000
_cell.angle_alpha   90.00
_cell.angle_beta   90.00
_cell.angle_gamma   90.00
#
_symmetry.space_group_name_H-M   'P 1'
#
loop_
_entity.id
_entity.type
_entity.pdbx_description
1 polymer ?
#
loop_
_entity_poly.entity_id
_entity_poly.type
_entity_poly.pdbx_seq_one_letter_code
_entity_poly.pdbx_strand_id
1 'polypeptide(L)'
;MVLHRDLKSKNILLDRRWRAKLTDFGVSRERSDRTMTAGVGTSLWMAPEVMMGERYDEKADLFSFGVVLSELDSHKLPYASAKTTETGRIIPDTAILQLVSSGRLSVEFTPPASPALEAMVHLGKACVAFEPDARPTASQALYQMQLVMRAFAQEEAEESYVF
;
A
#
# COMPACT_ATOMS: atom_id res chain seq x y z
N MET A 1 19.41 -8.32 0.80
CA MET A 1 18.11 -7.78 1.23
C MET A 1 17.03 -8.66 0.63
N VAL A 2 15.97 -8.98 1.37
CA VAL A 2 14.93 -9.95 0.95
C VAL A 2 13.72 -9.16 0.45
N LEU A 3 13.28 -9.44 -0.78
CA LEU A 3 12.06 -8.88 -1.37
C LEU A 3 10.85 -9.71 -0.95
N HIS A 4 9.76 -9.07 -0.52
CA HIS A 4 8.52 -9.74 -0.12
C HIS A 4 7.71 -10.18 -1.36
N ARG A 5 7.58 -9.30 -2.37
CA ARG A 5 6.96 -9.56 -3.69
C ARG A 5 5.45 -9.87 -3.70
N ASP A 6 4.85 -10.12 -2.54
CA ASP A 6 3.39 -10.30 -2.38
C ASP A 6 2.89 -9.58 -1.11
N LEU A 7 3.29 -8.32 -0.92
CA LEU A 7 2.82 -7.53 0.21
C LEU A 7 1.39 -7.02 -0.06
N LYS A 8 0.43 -7.50 0.73
CA LYS A 8 -0.99 -7.11 0.65
C LYS A 8 -1.65 -7.30 2.00
N SER A 9 -2.76 -6.60 2.25
CA SER A 9 -3.49 -6.68 3.53
C SER A 9 -3.90 -8.10 3.91
N LYS A 10 -4.21 -8.95 2.92
CA LYS A 10 -4.53 -10.39 3.14
C LYS A 10 -3.34 -11.22 3.67
N ASN A 11 -2.12 -10.76 3.46
CA ASN A 11 -0.88 -11.40 3.92
C ASN A 11 -0.35 -10.77 5.22
N ILE A 12 -1.11 -9.86 5.83
CA ILE A 12 -0.82 -9.30 7.15
C ILE A 12 -1.77 -9.97 8.14
N LEU A 13 -1.27 -10.99 8.85
CA LEU A 13 -2.04 -11.67 9.88
C LEU A 13 -1.89 -10.93 11.21
N LEU A 14 -3.00 -10.72 11.90
CA LEU A 14 -3.02 -10.18 13.26
C LEU A 14 -3.12 -11.34 14.25
N ASP A 15 -2.24 -11.34 15.26
CA ASP A 15 -2.39 -12.26 16.38
C ASP A 15 -3.41 -11.75 17.41
N ARG A 16 -3.74 -12.57 18.43
CA ARG A 16 -4.71 -12.20 19.48
C ARG A 16 -4.34 -10.96 20.30
N ARG A 17 -3.14 -10.41 20.11
CA ARG A 17 -2.64 -9.19 20.76
C ARG A 17 -2.49 -8.04 19.75
N TRP A 18 -3.15 -8.12 18.60
CA TRP A 18 -3.10 -7.11 17.52
C TRP A 18 -1.71 -6.89 16.93
N ARG A 19 -0.79 -7.86 17.09
CA ARG A 19 0.53 -7.75 16.45
C ARG A 19 0.43 -8.27 15.02
N ALA A 20 0.74 -7.39 14.07
CA ALA A 20 0.83 -7.72 12.66
C ALA A 20 2.05 -8.62 12.39
N LYS A 21 1.83 -9.69 11.64
CA LYS A 21 2.86 -10.58 11.11
C LYS A 21 2.67 -10.73 9.61
N LEU A 22 3.76 -10.56 8.87
CA LEU A 22 3.79 -10.84 7.44
C LEU A 22 3.83 -12.35 7.22
N THR A 23 2.98 -12.85 6.32
CA THR A 23 2.97 -14.22 5.84
C THR A 23 3.22 -14.27 4.33
N ASP A 24 3.49 -15.45 3.78
CA ASP A 24 3.73 -15.68 2.35
C ASP A 24 5.01 -15.07 1.76
N PHE A 25 6.15 -15.29 2.42
CA PHE A 25 7.48 -15.18 1.79
C PHE A 25 7.72 -16.24 0.68
N GLY A 26 6.74 -17.10 0.38
CA GLY A 26 6.88 -18.38 -0.34
C GLY A 26 7.05 -18.31 -1.85
N VAL A 27 6.81 -17.17 -2.50
CA VAL A 27 7.07 -16.98 -3.95
C VAL A 27 8.43 -16.29 -4.20
N SER A 28 9.23 -16.10 -3.15
CA SER A 28 10.53 -15.42 -3.25
C SER A 28 11.63 -16.27 -3.93
N ARG A 29 11.33 -17.52 -4.31
CA ARG A 29 12.23 -18.43 -5.05
C ARG A 29 11.56 -18.92 -6.35
N GLU A 30 12.22 -18.66 -7.48
CA GLU A 30 12.02 -19.24 -8.82
C GLU A 30 10.76 -18.86 -9.62
N ARG A 31 10.96 -17.91 -10.54
CA ARG A 31 10.68 -18.03 -11.99
C ARG A 31 11.32 -16.82 -12.67
N SER A 32 12.54 -16.92 -13.21
CA SER A 32 12.78 -17.30 -14.61
C SER A 32 11.55 -17.13 -15.50
N ASP A 33 11.59 -16.13 -16.37
CA ASP A 33 10.96 -16.08 -17.68
C ASP A 33 9.66 -16.90 -17.86
N ARG A 34 8.58 -16.14 -18.09
CA ARG A 34 7.41 -16.46 -18.91
C ARG A 34 6.09 -16.50 -18.15
N THR A 35 5.13 -15.90 -18.85
CA THR A 35 3.67 -15.91 -18.67
C THR A 35 3.11 -14.90 -17.66
N MET A 36 2.87 -13.71 -18.21
CA MET A 36 1.88 -12.71 -17.78
C MET A 36 0.47 -13.31 -17.68
N THR A 37 0.24 -14.15 -16.69
CA THR A 37 -1.10 -14.70 -16.38
C THR A 37 -1.25 -14.92 -14.88
N ALA A 38 -0.64 -14.03 -14.07
CA ALA A 38 -0.91 -13.97 -12.64
C ALA A 38 -2.35 -13.47 -12.44
N GLY A 39 -3.16 -14.28 -11.76
CA GLY A 39 -4.60 -14.13 -11.64
C GLY A 39 -5.05 -12.71 -11.24
N VAL A 40 -6.09 -12.27 -11.95
CA VAL A 40 -6.73 -10.95 -11.96
C VAL A 40 -7.10 -10.38 -10.57
N GLY A 41 -7.05 -11.16 -9.48
CA GLY A 41 -7.44 -10.73 -8.14
C GLY A 41 -6.33 -10.27 -7.17
N THR A 42 -5.03 -10.45 -7.50
CA THR A 42 -3.91 -10.11 -6.56
C THR A 42 -3.09 -8.88 -7.01
N SER A 43 -3.39 -8.33 -8.19
CA SER A 43 -2.51 -7.33 -8.84
C SER A 43 -2.68 -5.88 -8.33
N LEU A 44 -3.68 -5.57 -7.49
CA LEU A 44 -3.99 -4.17 -7.13
C LEU A 44 -2.96 -3.54 -6.17
N TRP A 45 -2.10 -4.31 -5.54
CA TRP A 45 -1.00 -3.80 -4.69
C TRP A 45 0.33 -3.69 -5.44
N MET A 46 0.36 -4.12 -6.69
CA MET A 46 1.57 -4.18 -7.49
C MET A 46 2.03 -2.78 -7.89
N ALA A 47 3.33 -2.53 -7.88
CA ALA A 47 3.88 -1.27 -8.34
C ALA A 47 3.79 -1.12 -9.87
N PRO A 48 3.67 0.11 -10.40
CA PRO A 48 3.55 0.38 -11.85
C PRO A 48 4.62 -0.33 -12.69
N GLU A 49 5.88 -0.26 -12.28
CA GLU A 49 7.02 -0.89 -12.97
C GLU A 49 6.91 -2.42 -13.00
N VAL A 50 6.35 -3.02 -11.95
CA VAL A 50 6.10 -4.47 -11.89
C VAL A 50 4.95 -4.85 -12.83
N MET A 51 3.90 -4.04 -12.91
CA MET A 51 2.79 -4.24 -13.87
C MET A 51 3.27 -4.15 -15.33
N MET A 52 4.24 -3.29 -15.61
CA MET A 52 4.83 -3.12 -16.94
C MET A 52 5.88 -4.18 -17.29
N GLY A 53 6.25 -5.05 -16.33
CA GLY A 53 7.29 -6.06 -16.53
C GLY A 53 8.71 -5.47 -16.61
N GLU A 54 8.91 -4.28 -16.05
CA GLU A 54 10.20 -3.62 -15.98
C GLU A 54 11.07 -4.19 -14.85
N ARG A 55 12.33 -3.74 -14.77
CA ARG A 55 13.17 -4.09 -13.63
C ARG A 55 12.64 -3.40 -12.38
N TYR A 56 12.47 -4.16 -11.33
CA TYR A 56 11.99 -3.69 -10.03
C TYR A 56 12.94 -4.13 -8.92
N ASP A 57 12.93 -3.38 -7.83
CA ASP A 57 13.73 -3.60 -6.64
C ASP A 57 12.83 -3.56 -5.37
N GLU A 58 13.39 -3.28 -4.20
CA GLU A 58 12.62 -3.16 -2.96
C GLU A 58 11.61 -2.01 -2.96
N LYS A 59 11.75 -1.01 -3.83
CA LYS A 59 10.81 0.11 -3.94
C LYS A 59 9.43 -0.35 -4.40
N ALA A 60 9.34 -1.49 -5.08
CA ALA A 60 8.07 -2.12 -5.40
C ALA A 60 7.33 -2.58 -4.15
N ASP A 61 8.04 -3.14 -3.15
CA ASP A 61 7.42 -3.53 -1.88
C ASP A 61 6.96 -2.28 -1.09
N LEU A 62 7.66 -1.15 -1.20
CA LEU A 62 7.23 0.12 -0.59
C LEU A 62 5.96 0.66 -1.24
N PHE A 63 5.80 0.52 -2.55
CA PHE A 63 4.53 0.86 -3.20
C PHE A 63 3.38 0.04 -2.63
N SER A 64 3.56 -1.28 -2.56
CA SER A 64 2.56 -2.18 -1.97
C SER A 64 2.24 -1.81 -0.52
N PHE A 65 3.24 -1.41 0.27
CA PHE A 65 3.05 -0.92 1.64
C PHE A 65 2.20 0.35 1.68
N GLY A 66 2.43 1.31 0.77
CA GLY A 66 1.62 2.50 0.66
C GLY A 66 0.16 2.22 0.28
N VAL A 67 -0.07 1.24 -0.60
CA VAL A 67 -1.43 0.76 -0.92
C VAL A 67 -2.11 0.18 0.33
N VAL A 68 -1.41 -0.62 1.13
CA VAL A 68 -1.92 -1.14 2.41
C VAL A 68 -2.27 0.00 3.37
N LEU A 69 -1.42 1.02 3.50
CA LEU A 69 -1.73 2.19 4.34
C LEU A 69 -3.02 2.89 3.89
N SER A 70 -3.28 2.98 2.58
CA SER A 70 -4.53 3.55 2.07
C SER A 70 -5.77 2.71 2.41
N GLU A 71 -5.63 1.38 2.44
CA GLU A 71 -6.73 0.49 2.85
C GLU A 71 -7.01 0.60 4.35
N LEU A 72 -5.96 0.70 5.17
CA LEU A 72 -6.09 0.90 6.61
C LEU A 72 -6.74 2.24 6.93
N ASP A 73 -6.38 3.29 6.19
CA ASP A 73 -6.94 4.63 6.36
C ASP A 73 -8.43 4.69 5.95
N SER A 74 -8.78 4.11 4.80
CA SER A 74 -10.12 4.24 4.23
C SER A 74 -11.09 3.11 4.58
N HIS A 75 -10.58 2.01 5.14
CA HIS A 75 -11.29 0.73 5.32
C HIS A 75 -11.95 0.19 4.03
N LYS A 76 -11.43 0.57 2.87
CA LYS A 76 -11.91 0.15 1.55
C LYS A 76 -10.83 -0.64 0.82
N LEU A 77 -11.26 -1.45 -0.14
CA LEU A 77 -10.34 -2.10 -1.08
C LEU A 77 -9.60 -1.03 -1.92
N PRO A 78 -8.38 -1.33 -2.40
CA PRO A 78 -7.63 -0.41 -3.24
C PRO A 78 -8.46 -0.03 -4.48
N TYR A 79 -8.46 1.26 -4.81
CA TYR A 79 -9.17 1.83 -5.96
C TYR A 79 -10.70 1.60 -5.96
N ALA A 80 -11.31 1.35 -4.80
CA ALA A 80 -12.76 1.14 -4.71
C ALA A 80 -13.59 2.30 -5.29
N SER A 81 -13.13 3.54 -5.14
CA SER A 81 -13.75 4.73 -5.73
C SER A 81 -13.67 4.75 -7.26
N ALA A 82 -12.56 4.27 -7.83
CA ALA A 82 -12.37 4.17 -9.27
C ALA A 82 -13.08 2.95 -9.89
N LYS A 83 -13.50 1.95 -9.10
CA LYS A 83 -14.15 0.74 -9.61
C LYS A 83 -15.57 0.97 -10.13
N THR A 84 -16.24 2.05 -9.75
CA THR A 84 -17.62 2.32 -10.16
C THR A 84 -17.70 3.74 -10.71
N THR A 85 -18.16 3.86 -11.96
CA THR A 85 -18.40 5.19 -12.57
C THR A 85 -19.65 5.85 -11.98
N GLU A 86 -19.82 7.15 -12.21
CA GLU A 86 -21.05 7.89 -11.85
C GLU A 86 -22.32 7.26 -12.46
N THR A 87 -22.18 6.57 -13.58
CA THR A 87 -23.26 5.84 -14.28
C THR A 87 -23.51 4.43 -13.72
N GLY A 88 -22.82 4.02 -12.65
CA GLY A 88 -22.94 2.71 -12.02
C GLY A 88 -22.23 1.57 -12.77
N ARG A 89 -21.41 1.88 -13.78
CA ARG A 89 -20.66 0.88 -14.54
C ARG A 89 -19.44 0.43 -13.73
N ILE A 90 -19.27 -0.88 -13.61
CA ILE A 90 -18.09 -1.48 -12.98
C ILE A 90 -16.92 -1.44 -13.96
N ILE A 91 -15.81 -0.85 -13.52
CA ILE A 91 -14.53 -0.85 -14.24
C ILE A 91 -13.80 -2.17 -13.90
N PRO A 92 -13.38 -2.96 -14.90
CA PRO A 92 -12.65 -4.20 -14.65
C PRO A 92 -11.26 -3.90 -14.06
N ASP A 93 -10.76 -4.81 -13.23
CA ASP A 93 -9.44 -4.66 -12.59
C ASP A 93 -8.32 -4.44 -13.62
N THR A 94 -8.40 -5.03 -14.82
CA THR A 94 -7.43 -4.80 -15.90
C THR A 94 -7.34 -3.34 -16.35
N ALA A 95 -8.47 -2.62 -16.40
CA ALA A 95 -8.48 -1.21 -16.75
C ALA A 95 -7.93 -0.35 -15.60
N ILE A 96 -8.21 -0.72 -14.35
CA ILE A 96 -7.61 -0.08 -13.17
C ILE A 96 -6.09 -0.21 -13.22
N LEU A 97 -5.58 -1.43 -13.45
CA LEU A 97 -4.13 -1.68 -13.55
C LEU A 97 -3.49 -0.85 -14.67
N GLN A 98 -4.14 -0.71 -15.82
CA GLN A 98 -3.64 0.14 -16.92
C GLN A 98 -3.60 1.63 -16.55
N LEU A 99 -4.59 2.12 -15.79
CA LEU A 99 -4.59 3.50 -15.30
C LEU A 99 -3.47 3.73 -14.28
N VAL A 100 -3.22 2.76 -13.40
CA VAL A 100 -2.11 2.82 -12.42
C VAL A 100 -0.76 2.75 -13.13
N SER A 101 -0.57 1.81 -14.07
CA SER A 101 0.68 1.65 -14.80
C SER A 101 1.03 2.85 -15.68
N SER A 102 0.03 3.63 -16.10
CA SER A 102 0.21 4.89 -16.86
C SER A 102 0.32 6.14 -15.98
N GLY A 103 0.30 5.99 -14.64
CA GLY A 103 0.38 7.10 -13.69
C GLY A 103 -0.87 7.99 -13.66
N ARG A 104 -1.99 7.53 -14.24
CA ARG A 104 -3.25 8.28 -14.31
C ARG A 104 -4.17 8.01 -13.13
N LEU A 105 -3.86 6.99 -12.32
CA LEU A 105 -4.59 6.63 -11.12
C LEU A 105 -3.61 6.28 -10.00
N SER A 106 -3.88 6.80 -8.81
CA SER A 106 -3.21 6.40 -7.57
C SER A 106 -4.27 6.10 -6.50
N VAL A 107 -3.86 5.46 -5.41
CA VAL A 107 -4.75 5.21 -4.28
C VAL A 107 -5.12 6.53 -3.59
N GLU A 108 -6.30 6.54 -3.00
CA GLU A 108 -6.82 7.69 -2.27
C GLU A 108 -6.63 7.51 -0.77
N PHE A 109 -6.39 8.62 -0.10
CA PHE A 109 -6.38 8.71 1.37
C PHE A 109 -7.50 9.65 1.79
N THR A 110 -8.10 9.37 2.93
CA THR A 110 -9.09 10.24 3.56
C THR A 110 -8.42 11.55 4.00
N PRO A 111 -9.17 12.68 4.00
CA PRO A 111 -8.66 13.92 4.57
C PRO A 111 -8.30 13.71 6.05
N PRO A 112 -7.06 14.02 6.49
CA PRO A 112 -6.62 13.70 7.84
C PRO A 112 -7.40 14.51 8.87
N ALA A 113 -7.84 13.85 9.94
CA ALA A 113 -8.57 14.46 11.05
C ALA A 113 -7.67 14.82 12.25
N SER A 114 -6.42 14.34 12.27
CA SER A 114 -5.42 14.64 13.30
C SER A 114 -4.01 14.77 12.70
N PRO A 115 -3.07 15.43 13.41
CA PRO A 115 -1.67 15.48 13.01
C PRO A 115 -1.02 14.10 12.80
N ALA A 116 -1.33 13.12 13.65
CA ALA A 116 -0.82 11.75 13.48
C ALA A 116 -1.34 11.10 12.19
N LEU A 117 -2.63 11.28 11.87
CA LEU A 117 -3.21 10.84 10.61
C LEU A 117 -2.59 11.57 9.41
N GLU A 118 -2.33 12.88 9.52
CA GLU A 118 -1.67 13.65 8.46
C GLU A 118 -0.28 13.09 8.15
N ALA A 119 0.50 12.78 9.18
CA ALA A 119 1.82 12.16 9.03
C ALA A 119 1.74 10.77 8.39
N MET A 120 0.74 9.95 8.77
CA MET A 120 0.51 8.64 8.16
C MET A 120 0.14 8.76 6.67
N VAL A 121 -0.77 9.67 6.33
CA VAL A 121 -1.20 9.95 4.95
C VAL A 121 -0.03 10.45 4.12
N HIS A 122 0.82 11.32 4.67
CA HIS A 122 2.02 11.80 3.97
C HIS A 122 3.01 10.66 3.67
N LEU A 123 3.25 9.77 4.65
CA LEU A 123 4.06 8.57 4.43
C LEU A 123 3.45 7.66 3.36
N GLY A 124 2.14 7.41 3.43
CA GLY A 124 1.40 6.62 2.45
C GLY A 124 1.53 7.16 1.03
N LYS A 125 1.31 8.47 0.85
CA LYS A 125 1.47 9.17 -0.44
C LYS A 125 2.90 9.08 -0.98
N ALA A 126 3.91 9.22 -0.13
CA ALA A 126 5.31 9.07 -0.53
C ALA A 126 5.62 7.64 -0.98
N CYS A 127 5.04 6.64 -0.32
CA CYS A 127 5.21 5.23 -0.67
C CYS A 127 4.59 4.88 -2.04
N VAL A 128 3.45 5.47 -2.40
CA VAL A 128 2.77 5.21 -3.68
C VAL A 128 3.16 6.17 -4.81
N ALA A 129 4.30 6.84 -4.69
CA ALA A 129 4.83 7.67 -5.77
C ALA A 129 5.04 6.82 -7.05
N PHE A 130 4.70 7.38 -8.21
CA PHE A 130 4.82 6.68 -9.49
C PHE A 130 6.28 6.28 -9.76
N GLU A 131 7.19 7.24 -9.67
CA GLU A 131 8.64 7.01 -9.81
C GLU A 131 9.19 6.22 -8.61
N PRO A 132 9.85 5.06 -8.82
CA PRO A 132 10.41 4.24 -7.74
C PRO A 132 11.41 4.99 -6.84
N ASP A 133 12.23 5.85 -7.43
CA ASP A 133 13.26 6.61 -6.71
C ASP A 133 12.70 7.69 -5.78
N ALA A 134 11.47 8.16 -6.04
CA ALA A 134 10.79 9.11 -5.19
C ALA A 134 10.23 8.46 -3.92
N ARG A 135 10.13 7.12 -3.89
CA ARG A 135 9.62 6.37 -2.73
C ARG A 135 10.71 6.31 -1.65
N PRO A 136 10.35 6.28 -0.35
CA PRO A 136 11.33 6.08 0.72
C PRO A 136 12.00 4.70 0.62
N THR A 137 13.12 4.50 1.30
CA THR A 137 13.63 3.15 1.57
C THR A 137 12.80 2.49 2.68
N ALA A 138 12.91 1.17 2.84
CA ALA A 138 12.27 0.46 3.95
C ALA A 138 12.68 1.00 5.32
N SER A 139 13.96 1.39 5.49
CA SER A 139 14.46 1.99 6.73
C SER A 139 13.88 3.39 6.99
N GLN A 140 13.76 4.21 5.94
CA GLN A 140 13.12 5.53 6.04
C GLN A 140 11.63 5.39 6.37
N ALA A 141 10.92 4.49 5.69
CA ALA A 141 9.50 4.24 5.95
C ALA A 141 9.27 3.75 7.38
N LEU A 142 10.12 2.82 7.87
CA LEU A 142 10.06 2.34 9.25
C LEU A 142 10.26 3.48 10.27
N TYR A 143 11.26 4.34 10.03
CA TYR A 143 11.52 5.49 10.90
C TYR A 143 10.30 6.43 10.95
N GLN A 144 9.73 6.78 9.80
CA GLN A 144 8.53 7.62 9.73
C GLN A 144 7.34 6.96 10.42
N MET A 145 7.13 5.66 10.22
CA MET A 145 6.06 4.91 10.89
C MET A 145 6.20 4.92 12.41
N GLN A 146 7.43 4.85 12.93
CA GLN A 146 7.67 4.97 14.37
C GLN A 146 7.32 6.34 14.92
N LEU A 147 7.55 7.42 14.15
CA LEU A 147 7.13 8.77 14.54
C LEU A 147 5.60 8.89 14.55
N VAL A 148 4.94 8.36 13.52
CA VAL A 148 3.48 8.31 13.43
C VAL A 148 2.88 7.58 14.63
N MET A 149 3.40 6.39 14.98
CA MET A 149 2.91 5.63 16.15
C MET A 149 3.11 6.39 17.47
N ARG A 150 4.19 7.16 17.61
CA ARG A 150 4.41 8.00 18.79
C ARG A 150 3.41 9.15 18.86
N ALA A 151 3.11 9.77 17.72
CA ALA A 151 2.12 10.84 17.66
C ALA A 151 0.72 10.33 18.06
N PHE A 152 0.31 9.17 17.55
CA PHE A 152 -0.95 8.52 17.99
C PHE A 152 -0.99 8.28 19.50
N ALA A 153 0.09 7.76 20.08
CA ALA A 153 0.14 7.52 21.53
C ALA A 153 0.09 8.81 22.37
N GLN A 154 0.56 9.94 21.81
CA GLN A 154 0.46 11.25 22.45
C GLN A 154 -0.97 11.80 22.36
N GLU A 155 -1.61 11.71 21.19
CA GLU A 155 -3.00 12.13 20.99
C GLU A 155 -3.97 11.33 21.91
N GLU A 156 -3.81 10.01 22.01
CA GLU A 156 -4.62 9.17 22.92
C GLU A 156 -4.44 9.55 24.41
N ALA A 157 -3.22 9.91 24.81
CA ALA A 157 -2.93 10.33 26.18
C ALA A 157 -3.53 11.71 26.50
N GLU A 158 -3.55 12.62 25.52
CA GLU A 158 -4.17 13.93 25.65
C GLU A 158 -5.70 13.81 25.73
N GLU A 159 -6.33 13.00 24.88
CA GLU A 159 -7.78 12.74 24.93
C GLU A 159 -8.18 12.09 26.27
N SER A 160 -7.38 11.15 26.79
CA SER A 160 -7.63 10.49 28.08
C SER A 160 -7.56 11.44 29.28
N TYR A 161 -6.91 12.60 29.13
CA TYR A 161 -6.79 13.62 30.19
C TYR A 161 -7.91 14.69 30.13
N VAL A 162 -8.67 14.71 29.04
CA VAL A 162 -9.76 15.67 28.79
C VAL A 162 -11.11 15.13 29.32
N PHE A 163 -11.17 13.88 29.79
CA PHE A 163 -12.35 13.27 30.41
C PHE A 163 -12.18 13.01 31.92
#